data_AF-A0A0Q4FRD6-F1
#
_entry.id   AF-A0A0Q4FRD6-F1
#
_cell.length_a   1.000
_cell.length_b   1.000
_cell.length_c   1.000
_cell.angle_alpha   90.00
_cell.angle_beta   90.00
_cell.angle_gamma   90.00
#
_symmetry.space_group_name_H-M   'P 1'
#
loop_
_entity.id
_entity.type
_entity.pdbx_description
1 polymer ?
#
loop_
_entity_poly.entity_id
_entity_poly.type
_entity_poly.pdbx_seq_one_letter_code
_entity_poly.pdbx_strand_id
1 'polypeptide(L)'
;MQHSTVAKPNFNIIKMKNWLLSYRWHIIAWTIFILYEYLFVVLILQVCSPILTNIIHYAINICLFYIHSNLLLARNLEHKKPAHLKLIVLIIFELISYTFIAYLADEIRIRIPLNAIPKSIMINWRFISSTLWRGIYFMLFATTYYFLKRYMAQKQRTAKLEREAIEKKLKQKETDIELANAKNAYLKAQINPHFLLNTLTYISNNTHKTDPREAEAVWYLSKLMRYAMECEHGPEIMPLEKRSGRLKTLCN
;
A
#
# COMPACT_ATOMS: atom_id res chain seq x y z
N MET A 1 -41.00 19.66 26.50
CA MET A 1 -39.63 19.15 26.74
C MET A 1 -39.62 17.67 26.48
N GLN A 2 -39.22 17.25 25.27
CA GLN A 2 -39.16 15.85 24.86
C GLN A 2 -37.67 15.51 24.70
N HIS A 3 -37.09 14.84 25.69
CA HIS A 3 -35.73 14.33 25.61
C HIS A 3 -35.72 13.11 24.70
N SER A 4 -35.32 13.30 23.44
CA SER A 4 -34.92 12.23 22.54
C SER A 4 -33.56 11.69 23.01
N THR A 5 -33.58 10.56 23.73
CA THR A 5 -32.40 9.77 24.06
C THR A 5 -31.85 9.12 22.78
N VAL A 6 -30.90 9.80 22.14
CA VAL A 6 -30.08 9.22 21.08
C VAL A 6 -29.28 8.07 21.68
N ALA A 7 -29.72 6.83 21.44
CA ALA A 7 -29.01 5.63 21.81
C ALA A 7 -27.64 5.62 21.09
N LYS A 8 -26.57 5.93 21.83
CA LYS A 8 -25.20 5.78 21.33
C LYS A 8 -25.00 4.29 20.99
N PRO A 9 -24.64 3.94 19.75
CA PRO A 9 -24.38 2.54 19.41
C PRO A 9 -23.20 2.04 20.26
N ASN A 10 -23.44 0.98 21.03
CA ASN A 10 -22.44 0.34 21.87
C ASN A 10 -21.17 0.08 21.05
N PHE A 11 -20.06 0.71 21.45
CA PHE A 11 -18.74 0.61 20.82
C PHE A 11 -18.31 -0.85 20.56
N ASN A 12 -18.78 -1.78 21.40
CA ASN A 12 -18.55 -3.23 21.26
C ASN A 12 -19.25 -3.86 20.04
N ILE A 13 -20.44 -3.38 19.65
CA ILE A 13 -21.19 -3.91 18.49
C ILE A 13 -20.48 -3.51 17.19
N ILE A 14 -19.98 -2.27 17.11
CA ILE A 14 -19.23 -1.78 15.95
C ILE A 14 -17.90 -2.55 15.83
N LYS A 15 -17.18 -2.76 16.94
CA LYS A 15 -15.94 -3.53 16.96
C LYS A 15 -16.17 -5.00 16.55
N MET A 16 -17.24 -5.63 17.05
CA MET A 16 -17.62 -7.00 16.69
C MET A 16 -18.03 -7.11 15.23
N LYS A 17 -18.80 -6.14 14.71
CA LYS A 17 -19.20 -6.08 13.29
C LYS A 17 -17.97 -5.90 12.39
N ASN A 18 -17.05 -5.01 12.75
CA ASN A 18 -15.81 -4.79 12.00
C ASN A 18 -14.86 -6.00 12.05
N TRP A 19 -14.81 -6.71 13.18
CA TRP A 19 -14.09 -7.97 13.30
C TRP A 19 -14.71 -9.03 12.38
N LEU A 20 -16.04 -9.23 12.45
CA LEU A 20 -16.74 -10.15 11.56
C LEU A 20 -16.48 -9.80 10.09
N LEU A 21 -16.54 -8.51 9.73
CA LEU A 21 -16.27 -7.99 8.39
C LEU A 21 -14.87 -8.31 7.87
N SER A 22 -13.86 -8.26 8.74
CA SER A 22 -12.47 -8.61 8.40
C SER A 22 -12.28 -10.11 8.13
N TYR A 23 -13.02 -10.97 8.86
CA TYR A 23 -12.87 -12.44 8.78
C TYR A 23 -13.95 -13.14 7.93
N ARG A 24 -14.87 -12.41 7.27
CA ARG A 24 -16.00 -13.02 6.50
C ARG A 24 -15.51 -14.01 5.47
N TRP A 25 -14.46 -13.65 4.74
CA TRP A 25 -13.90 -14.51 3.70
C TRP A 25 -13.32 -15.80 4.26
N HIS A 26 -12.75 -15.78 5.46
CA HIS A 26 -12.28 -17.00 6.13
C HIS A 26 -13.44 -17.86 6.58
N ILE A 27 -14.48 -17.27 7.18
CA ILE A 27 -15.67 -18.02 7.62
C ILE A 27 -16.36 -18.68 6.42
N ILE A 28 -16.54 -17.94 5.32
CA ILE A 28 -17.15 -18.46 4.09
C ILE A 28 -16.28 -19.58 3.49
N ALA A 29 -14.97 -19.37 3.41
CA ALA A 29 -14.04 -20.37 2.88
C ALA A 29 -14.07 -21.67 3.71
N TRP A 30 -14.02 -21.57 5.04
CA TRP A 30 -14.13 -22.72 5.93
C TRP A 30 -15.49 -23.41 5.83
N THR A 31 -16.58 -22.66 5.71
CA THR A 31 -17.93 -23.22 5.57
C THR A 31 -18.05 -24.02 4.25
N ILE A 32 -17.60 -23.44 3.13
CA ILE A 32 -17.59 -24.12 1.83
C ILE A 32 -16.69 -25.36 1.88
N PHE A 33 -15.53 -25.24 2.51
CA PHE A 33 -14.57 -26.33 2.62
C PHE A 33 -15.09 -27.50 3.46
N ILE A 34 -15.68 -27.22 4.63
CA ILE A 34 -16.30 -28.24 5.50
C ILE A 34 -17.45 -28.93 4.77
N LEU A 35 -18.29 -28.16 4.05
CA LEU A 35 -19.37 -28.72 3.24
C LEU A 35 -18.83 -29.66 2.15
N TYR A 36 -17.80 -29.22 1.41
CA TYR A 36 -17.13 -30.02 0.39
C TYR A 36 -16.55 -31.31 0.98
N GLU A 37 -15.79 -31.23 2.06
CA GLU A 37 -15.14 -32.40 2.66
C GLU A 37 -16.17 -33.36 3.28
N TYR A 38 -17.24 -32.85 3.88
CA TYR A 38 -18.36 -33.68 4.35
C TYR A 38 -19.03 -34.43 3.20
N LEU A 39 -19.35 -33.75 2.09
CA LEU A 39 -19.93 -34.39 0.90
C LEU A 39 -18.98 -35.42 0.31
N PHE A 40 -17.68 -35.13 0.24
CA PHE A 40 -16.65 -36.06 -0.23
C PHE A 40 -16.61 -37.33 0.61
N VAL A 41 -16.61 -37.21 1.94
CA VAL A 41 -16.58 -38.36 2.86
C VAL A 41 -17.86 -39.19 2.75
N VAL A 42 -19.04 -38.56 2.70
CA VAL A 42 -20.32 -39.27 2.63
C VAL A 42 -20.52 -39.97 1.27
N LEU A 43 -20.19 -39.32 0.16
CA LEU A 43 -20.41 -39.86 -1.19
C LEU A 43 -19.37 -40.92 -1.60
N ILE A 44 -18.09 -40.73 -1.24
CA ILE A 44 -17.00 -41.60 -1.73
C ILE A 44 -16.67 -42.70 -0.72
N LEU A 45 -16.63 -42.38 0.58
CA LEU A 45 -16.26 -43.35 1.61
C LEU A 45 -17.48 -44.08 2.19
N GLN A 46 -18.71 -43.62 1.91
CA GLN A 46 -19.97 -44.19 2.41
C GLN A 46 -20.00 -44.36 3.94
N VAL A 47 -19.25 -43.54 4.68
CA VAL A 47 -19.24 -43.55 6.16
C VAL A 47 -20.00 -42.34 6.68
N CYS A 48 -21.13 -42.60 7.36
CA CYS A 48 -21.87 -41.59 8.09
C CYS A 48 -21.34 -41.48 9.53
N SER A 49 -20.36 -40.60 9.74
CA SER A 49 -19.89 -40.25 11.09
C SER A 49 -20.85 -39.27 11.78
N PRO A 50 -21.05 -39.38 13.11
CA PRO A 50 -21.87 -38.42 13.87
C PRO A 50 -21.35 -36.99 13.70
N ILE A 51 -22.27 -36.03 13.54
CA ILE A 51 -21.96 -34.61 13.25
C ILE A 51 -20.98 -34.02 14.28
N LEU A 52 -21.16 -34.32 15.56
CA LEU A 52 -20.30 -33.83 16.65
C LEU A 52 -18.84 -34.26 16.50
N THR A 53 -18.61 -35.50 16.04
CA THR A 53 -17.25 -36.04 15.84
C THR A 53 -16.52 -35.31 14.72
N ASN A 54 -17.24 -35.01 13.64
CA ASN A 54 -16.69 -34.23 12.53
C ASN A 54 -16.33 -32.81 12.97
N ILE A 55 -17.19 -32.15 13.74
CA ILE A 55 -16.92 -30.79 14.25
C ILE A 55 -15.63 -30.73 15.06
N ILE A 56 -15.38 -31.70 15.95
CA ILE A 56 -14.15 -31.76 16.75
C ILE A 56 -12.92 -31.92 15.86
N HIS A 57 -12.97 -32.82 14.86
CA HIS A 57 -11.87 -33.02 13.93
C HIS A 57 -11.58 -31.78 13.09
N TYR A 58 -12.61 -31.09 12.59
CA TYR A 58 -12.46 -29.83 11.88
C TYR A 58 -11.89 -28.72 12.77
N ALA A 59 -12.31 -28.65 14.04
CA ALA A 59 -11.76 -27.69 14.99
C ALA A 59 -10.24 -27.91 15.20
N ILE A 60 -9.81 -29.17 15.35
CA ILE A 60 -8.38 -29.53 15.46
C ILE A 60 -7.63 -29.12 14.18
N ASN A 61 -8.18 -29.38 13.00
CA ASN A 61 -7.56 -28.99 11.72
C ASN A 61 -7.45 -27.47 11.55
N ILE A 62 -8.48 -26.73 11.93
CA ILE A 62 -8.47 -25.26 11.90
C ILE A 62 -7.41 -24.71 12.87
N CYS A 63 -7.30 -25.30 14.07
CA CYS A 63 -6.24 -24.97 15.02
C CYS A 63 -4.86 -25.23 14.43
N LEU A 64 -4.63 -26.40 13.83
CA LEU A 64 -3.39 -26.74 13.14
C LEU A 64 -3.06 -25.69 12.07
N PHE A 65 -4.02 -25.33 11.22
CA PHE A 65 -3.83 -24.36 10.16
C PHE A 65 -3.33 -23.01 10.69
N TYR A 66 -3.97 -22.46 11.71
CA TYR A 66 -3.60 -21.16 12.25
C TYR A 66 -2.31 -21.19 13.09
N ILE A 67 -2.06 -22.28 13.82
CA ILE A 67 -0.80 -22.46 14.55
C ILE A 67 0.36 -22.52 13.55
N HIS A 68 0.23 -23.34 12.51
CA HIS A 68 1.24 -23.45 11.45
C HIS A 68 1.48 -22.11 10.76
N SER A 69 0.42 -21.43 10.30
CA SER A 69 0.55 -20.20 9.53
C SER A 69 1.02 -19.00 10.36
N ASN A 70 0.44 -18.79 11.55
CA ASN A 70 0.65 -17.55 12.31
C ASN A 70 1.73 -17.67 13.37
N LEU A 71 1.97 -18.86 13.93
CA LEU A 71 3.00 -19.05 14.96
C LEU A 71 4.26 -19.63 14.34
N LEU A 72 4.15 -20.75 13.64
CA LEU A 72 5.33 -21.48 13.17
C LEU A 72 6.03 -20.77 12.01
N LEU A 73 5.28 -20.45 10.95
CA LEU A 73 5.84 -19.81 9.77
C LEU A 73 6.19 -18.34 10.04
N ALA A 74 5.29 -17.56 10.64
CA ALA A 74 5.56 -16.14 10.90
C ALA A 74 6.80 -15.93 11.78
N ARG A 75 6.92 -16.65 12.89
CA ARG A 75 8.03 -16.47 13.84
C ARG A 75 9.40 -16.90 13.26
N ASN A 76 9.43 -17.95 12.44
CA ASN A 76 10.71 -18.51 11.97
C ASN A 76 11.17 -17.95 10.60
N LEU A 77 10.25 -17.44 9.76
CA LEU A 77 10.60 -16.87 8.44
C LEU A 77 10.69 -15.34 8.42
N GLU A 78 10.42 -14.66 9.53
CA GLU A 78 10.59 -13.19 9.65
C GLU A 78 12.03 -12.78 9.99
N HIS A 79 12.85 -13.68 10.53
CA HIS A 79 14.24 -13.38 10.87
C HIS A 79 15.17 -13.42 9.65
N LYS A 80 16.18 -12.52 9.63
CA LYS A 80 17.15 -12.35 8.53
C LYS A 80 18.02 -13.58 8.23
N LYS A 81 18.10 -14.55 9.15
CA LYS A 81 18.79 -15.83 8.95
C LYS A 81 17.79 -16.97 9.16
N PRO A 82 17.17 -17.50 8.09
CA PRO A 82 16.23 -18.60 8.23
C PRO A 82 16.98 -19.87 8.69
N ALA A 83 16.66 -20.33 9.90
CA ALA A 83 17.15 -21.61 10.40
C ALA A 83 16.30 -22.75 9.81
N HIS A 84 16.52 -23.07 8.54
CA HIS A 84 15.73 -24.06 7.79
C HIS A 84 15.64 -25.42 8.51
N LEU A 85 16.74 -25.88 9.14
CA LEU A 85 16.74 -27.11 9.93
C LEU A 85 15.82 -27.05 11.15
N LYS A 86 15.82 -25.91 11.87
CA LYS A 86 14.93 -25.70 13.03
C LYS A 86 13.45 -25.74 12.59
N LEU A 87 13.15 -25.17 11.42
CA LEU A 87 11.79 -25.18 10.87
C LEU A 87 11.34 -26.59 10.50
N ILE A 88 12.20 -27.39 9.85
CA ILE A 88 11.88 -28.79 9.52
C ILE A 88 11.61 -29.60 10.79
N VAL A 89 12.46 -29.48 11.82
CA VAL A 89 12.26 -30.17 13.10
C VAL A 89 10.93 -29.77 13.76
N LEU A 90 10.58 -28.49 13.74
CA LEU A 90 9.32 -28.02 14.31
C LEU A 90 8.09 -28.50 13.52
N ILE A 91 8.15 -28.59 12.19
CA ILE A 91 7.06 -29.13 11.36
C ILE A 91 6.83 -30.61 11.70
N ILE A 92 7.91 -31.39 11.84
CA ILE A 92 7.80 -32.81 12.23
C ILE A 92 7.16 -32.92 13.61
N PHE A 93 7.60 -32.11 14.57
CA PHE A 93 7.02 -32.07 15.92
C PHE A 93 5.54 -31.66 15.90
N GLU A 94 5.17 -30.70 15.06
CA GLU A 94 3.77 -30.29 14.88
C GLU A 94 2.92 -31.43 14.30
N LEU A 95 3.42 -32.17 13.31
CA LEU A 95 2.70 -33.30 12.71
C LEU A 95 2.50 -34.45 13.70
N ILE A 96 3.51 -34.71 14.54
CA ILE A 96 3.43 -35.70 15.63
C ILE A 96 2.38 -35.26 16.67
N SER A 97 2.45 -34.00 17.13
CA SER A 97 1.50 -33.48 18.12
C SER A 97 0.06 -33.44 17.59
N TYR A 98 -0.15 -33.09 16.32
CA TYR A 98 -1.44 -33.20 15.65
C TYR A 98 -1.99 -34.63 15.64
N THR A 99 -1.17 -35.60 15.25
CA THR A 99 -1.57 -37.01 15.21
C THR A 99 -1.92 -37.53 16.60
N PHE A 100 -1.17 -37.11 17.62
CA PHE A 100 -1.42 -37.45 19.02
C PHE A 100 -2.74 -36.84 19.54
N ILE A 101 -3.00 -35.57 19.24
CA ILE A 101 -4.25 -34.89 19.62
C ILE A 101 -5.46 -35.54 18.93
N ALA A 102 -5.35 -35.86 17.64
CA ALA A 102 -6.39 -36.57 16.89
C ALA A 102 -6.68 -37.96 17.49
N TYR A 103 -5.63 -38.68 17.88
CA TYR A 103 -5.78 -39.97 18.58
C TYR A 103 -6.49 -39.82 19.93
N LEU A 104 -6.11 -38.84 20.75
CA LEU A 104 -6.78 -38.57 22.03
C LEU A 104 -8.26 -38.20 21.85
N ALA A 105 -8.60 -37.44 20.81
CA ALA A 105 -9.98 -37.08 20.51
C ALA A 105 -10.84 -38.32 20.20
N ASP A 106 -10.28 -39.29 19.48
CA ASP A 106 -10.95 -40.56 19.19
C ASP A 106 -11.05 -41.49 20.41
N GLU A 107 -10.03 -41.51 21.28
CA GLU A 107 -10.07 -42.26 22.54
C GLU A 107 -11.12 -41.73 23.52
N ILE A 108 -11.23 -40.39 23.66
CA ILE A 108 -12.27 -39.75 24.48
C ILE A 108 -13.66 -40.11 23.94
N ARG A 109 -13.83 -40.17 22.61
CA ARG A 109 -15.09 -40.56 21.98
C ARG A 109 -15.51 -41.99 22.34
N ILE A 110 -14.58 -42.94 22.34
CA ILE A 110 -14.87 -44.35 22.68
C ILE A 110 -15.32 -44.49 24.15
N ARG A 111 -14.80 -43.64 25.04
CA ARG A 111 -15.13 -43.67 26.49
C ARG A 111 -16.46 -43.01 26.84
N ILE A 112 -17.06 -42.23 25.94
CA ILE A 112 -18.37 -41.60 26.13
C ILE A 112 -19.44 -42.49 25.48
N PRO A 113 -20.33 -43.14 26.25
CA PRO A 113 -21.22 -44.21 25.76
C PRO A 113 -22.48 -43.68 25.05
N LEU A 114 -22.38 -42.57 24.30
CA LEU A 114 -23.54 -41.95 23.65
C LEU A 114 -23.93 -42.59 22.32
N ASN A 115 -23.08 -43.44 21.71
CA ASN A 115 -23.41 -44.24 20.52
C ASN A 115 -22.40 -45.39 20.38
N ALA A 116 -22.73 -46.55 20.95
CA ALA A 116 -21.93 -47.76 20.87
C ALA A 116 -21.97 -48.34 19.45
N ILE A 117 -21.05 -47.92 18.58
CA ILE A 117 -20.56 -48.77 17.51
C ILE A 117 -19.20 -49.28 18.00
N PRO A 118 -19.10 -50.54 18.46
CA PRO A 118 -17.84 -51.10 18.93
C PRO A 118 -17.00 -51.43 17.69
N LYS A 119 -16.41 -50.39 17.09
CA LYS A 119 -15.24 -50.57 16.26
C LYS A 119 -14.07 -50.27 17.17
N SER A 120 -13.47 -51.32 17.72
CA SER A 120 -12.15 -51.21 18.33
C SER A 120 -11.25 -50.56 17.28
N ILE A 121 -10.92 -49.29 17.50
CA ILE A 121 -9.91 -48.62 16.70
C ILE A 121 -8.60 -49.20 17.21
N MET A 122 -8.27 -50.41 16.77
CA MET A 122 -6.87 -50.80 16.79
C MET A 122 -6.13 -49.73 16.01
N ILE A 123 -4.96 -49.31 16.51
CA ILE A 123 -4.04 -48.42 15.79
C ILE A 123 -3.74 -49.10 14.46
N ASN A 124 -4.56 -48.78 13.46
CA ASN A 124 -4.50 -49.38 12.16
C ASN A 124 -3.71 -48.41 11.30
N TRP A 125 -2.77 -48.93 10.51
CA TRP A 125 -2.00 -48.15 9.55
C TRP A 125 -2.89 -47.25 8.67
N ARG A 126 -4.13 -47.69 8.39
CA ARG A 126 -5.15 -46.90 7.71
C ARG A 126 -5.54 -45.62 8.44
N PHE A 127 -5.66 -45.63 9.77
CA PHE A 127 -5.97 -44.45 10.57
C PHE A 127 -4.81 -43.45 10.51
N ILE A 128 -3.60 -43.91 10.83
CA ILE A 128 -2.39 -43.06 10.84
C ILE A 128 -2.18 -42.42 9.46
N SER A 129 -2.23 -43.21 8.39
CA SER A 129 -2.06 -42.69 7.03
C SER A 129 -3.13 -41.68 6.64
N SER A 130 -4.40 -41.91 6.99
CA SER A 130 -5.49 -40.96 6.70
C SER A 130 -5.33 -39.64 7.47
N THR A 131 -4.92 -39.70 8.73
CA THR A 131 -4.68 -38.52 9.58
C THR A 131 -3.46 -37.74 9.10
N LEU A 132 -2.35 -38.43 8.80
CA LEU A 132 -1.14 -37.80 8.28
C LEU A 132 -1.39 -37.13 6.92
N TRP A 133 -2.09 -37.79 6.00
CA TRP A 133 -2.44 -37.21 4.70
C TRP A 133 -3.24 -35.90 4.87
N ARG A 134 -4.24 -35.92 5.76
CA ARG A 134 -5.05 -34.74 6.08
C ARG A 134 -4.20 -33.63 6.72
N GLY A 135 -3.34 -33.96 7.68
CA GLY A 135 -2.43 -33.01 8.32
C GLY A 135 -1.48 -32.34 7.33
N ILE A 136 -0.85 -33.12 6.44
CA ILE A 136 0.04 -32.60 5.38
C ILE A 136 -0.73 -31.68 4.43
N TYR A 137 -1.93 -32.10 4.00
CA TYR A 137 -2.80 -31.29 3.16
C TYR A 137 -3.11 -29.93 3.82
N PHE A 138 -3.51 -29.91 5.10
CA PHE A 138 -3.80 -28.65 5.82
C PHE A 138 -2.56 -27.77 6.00
N MET A 139 -1.40 -28.37 6.29
CA MET A 139 -0.13 -27.63 6.36
C MET A 139 0.22 -26.98 5.02
N LEU A 140 -0.05 -27.65 3.90
CA LEU A 140 0.15 -27.09 2.56
C LEU A 140 -0.73 -25.85 2.33
N PHE A 141 -2.04 -25.92 2.64
CA PHE A 141 -2.90 -24.73 2.54
C PHE A 141 -2.47 -23.62 3.49
N ALA A 142 -2.07 -23.95 4.72
CA ALA A 142 -1.59 -22.98 5.71
C ALA A 142 -0.33 -22.26 5.21
N THR A 143 0.58 -23.02 4.59
CA THR A 143 1.80 -22.50 3.98
C THR A 143 1.48 -21.57 2.81
N THR A 144 0.64 -22.01 1.87
CA THR A 144 0.21 -21.19 0.74
C THR A 144 -0.49 -19.91 1.22
N TYR A 145 -1.37 -19.99 2.22
CA TYR A 145 -2.03 -18.84 2.83
C TYR A 145 -1.03 -17.85 3.43
N TYR A 146 -0.05 -18.33 4.20
CA TYR A 146 1.01 -17.49 4.78
C TYR A 146 1.80 -16.77 3.69
N PHE A 147 2.27 -17.49 2.67
CA PHE A 147 3.04 -16.89 1.58
C PHE A 147 2.22 -15.90 0.76
N LEU A 148 0.95 -16.19 0.48
CA LEU A 148 0.07 -15.27 -0.25
C LEU A 148 -0.16 -13.98 0.54
N LYS A 149 -0.44 -14.10 1.85
CA LYS A 149 -0.58 -12.95 2.76
C LYS A 149 0.70 -12.11 2.79
N ARG A 150 1.86 -12.77 2.92
CA ARG A 150 3.16 -12.10 2.93
C ARG A 150 3.46 -11.42 1.60
N TYR A 151 3.16 -12.07 0.48
CA TYR A 151 3.32 -11.52 -0.87
C TYR A 151 2.48 -10.27 -1.07
N MET A 152 1.19 -10.30 -0.69
CA MET A 152 0.32 -9.13 -0.77
C MET A 152 0.82 -7.97 0.09
N ALA A 153 1.22 -8.26 1.34
CA ALA A 153 1.78 -7.24 2.24
C ALA A 153 3.08 -6.63 1.69
N GLN A 154 3.95 -7.45 1.10
CA GLN A 154 5.18 -6.99 0.47
C GLN A 154 4.88 -6.12 -0.76
N LYS A 155 3.95 -6.53 -1.63
CA LYS A 155 3.52 -5.76 -2.79
C LYS A 155 2.98 -4.38 -2.39
N GLN A 156 2.17 -4.30 -1.33
CA GLN A 156 1.67 -3.02 -0.81
C GLN A 156 2.78 -2.13 -0.26
N ARG A 157 3.77 -2.71 0.45
CA ARG A 157 4.94 -1.96 0.94
C ARG A 157 5.77 -1.39 -0.21
N THR A 158 6.04 -2.18 -1.24
CA THR A 158 6.77 -1.71 -2.42
C THR A 158 6.03 -0.57 -3.12
N ALA A 159 4.71 -0.74 -3.37
CA ALA A 159 3.91 0.30 -4.00
C ALA A 159 3.86 1.60 -3.19
N LYS A 160 3.88 1.52 -1.85
CA LYS A 160 3.96 2.69 -0.97
C LYS A 160 5.32 3.39 -1.10
N LEU A 161 6.42 2.64 -1.05
CA LEU A 161 7.77 3.18 -1.21
C LEU A 161 7.99 3.82 -2.58
N GLU A 162 7.43 3.24 -3.65
CA GLU A 162 7.47 3.82 -4.99
C GLU A 162 6.73 5.17 -5.05
N ARG A 163 5.55 5.26 -4.44
CA ARG A 163 4.80 6.53 -4.35
C ARG A 163 5.58 7.60 -3.59
N GLU A 164 6.12 7.26 -2.42
CA GLU A 164 6.95 8.18 -1.63
C GLU A 164 8.20 8.64 -2.40
N ALA A 165 8.83 7.74 -3.17
CA ALA A 165 9.98 8.09 -4.02
C ALA A 165 9.60 9.03 -5.17
N ILE A 166 8.43 8.83 -5.79
CA ILE A 166 7.91 9.72 -6.85
C ILE A 166 7.60 11.09 -6.27
N GLU A 167 6.91 11.16 -5.12
CA GLU A 167 6.57 12.42 -4.46
C GLU A 167 7.81 13.21 -4.07
N LYS A 168 8.82 12.53 -3.50
CA LYS A 168 10.11 13.16 -3.19
C LYS A 168 10.81 13.73 -4.43
N LYS A 169 10.77 13.00 -5.56
CA LYS A 169 11.33 13.49 -6.84
C LYS A 169 10.58 14.70 -7.39
N LEU A 170 9.24 14.72 -7.29
CA LEU A 170 8.44 15.87 -7.72
C LEU A 170 8.76 17.10 -6.88
N LYS A 171 8.79 16.96 -5.56
CA LYS A 171 9.14 18.06 -4.65
C LYS A 171 10.55 18.58 -4.90
N GLN A 172 11.51 17.70 -5.18
CA GLN A 172 12.87 18.12 -5.52
C GLN A 172 12.91 18.93 -6.82
N LYS A 173 12.19 18.49 -7.86
CA LYS A 173 12.08 19.26 -9.11
C LYS A 173 11.45 20.63 -8.91
N GLU A 174 10.41 20.72 -8.08
CA GLU A 174 9.76 21.98 -7.75
C GLU A 174 10.74 22.94 -7.05
N THR A 175 11.49 22.46 -6.05
CA THR A 175 12.53 23.27 -5.39
C THR A 175 13.66 23.68 -6.33
N ASP A 176 14.03 22.83 -7.31
CA ASP A 176 15.06 23.16 -8.30
C ASP A 176 14.57 24.27 -9.25
N ILE A 177 13.29 24.25 -9.64
CA ILE A 177 12.65 25.30 -10.45
C ILE A 177 12.59 26.61 -9.66
N GLU A 178 12.14 26.58 -8.40
CA GLU A 178 12.11 27.75 -7.53
C GLU A 178 13.50 28.36 -7.35
N LEU A 179 14.52 27.53 -7.13
CA LEU A 179 15.91 27.98 -7.03
C LEU A 179 16.41 28.61 -8.33
N ALA A 180 16.09 28.01 -9.49
CA ALA A 180 16.44 28.57 -10.79
C ALA A 180 15.78 29.94 -11.03
N ASN A 181 14.50 30.07 -10.68
CA ASN A 181 13.75 31.32 -10.77
C ASN A 181 14.31 32.39 -9.83
N ALA A 182 14.63 32.03 -8.59
CA ALA A 182 15.24 32.94 -7.62
C ALA A 182 16.63 33.43 -8.09
N LYS A 183 17.46 32.52 -8.63
CA LYS A 183 18.75 32.89 -9.23
C LYS A 183 18.59 33.83 -10.42
N ASN A 184 17.61 33.56 -11.30
CA ASN A 184 17.32 34.41 -12.44
C ASN A 184 16.89 35.82 -11.98
N ALA A 185 15.95 35.91 -11.04
CA ALA A 185 15.52 37.18 -10.46
C ALA A 185 16.67 37.95 -9.78
N TYR A 186 17.55 37.26 -9.06
CA TYR A 186 18.75 37.85 -8.45
C TYR A 186 19.74 38.40 -9.49
N LEU A 187 19.98 37.66 -10.57
CA LEU A 187 20.83 38.12 -11.68
C LEU A 187 20.21 39.33 -12.40
N LYS A 188 18.90 39.32 -12.63
CA LYS A 188 18.18 40.46 -13.21
C LYS A 188 18.28 41.71 -12.32
N ALA A 189 18.11 41.55 -11.01
CA ALA A 189 18.22 42.67 -10.07
C ALA A 189 19.63 43.30 -10.01
N GLN A 190 20.68 42.55 -10.36
CA GLN A 190 22.05 43.09 -10.45
C GLN A 190 22.28 43.96 -11.69
N ILE A 191 21.48 43.80 -12.75
CA ILE A 191 21.56 44.70 -13.91
C ILE A 191 20.88 46.00 -13.51
N ASN A 192 21.66 47.05 -13.22
CA ASN A 192 21.10 48.35 -12.84
C ASN A 192 20.48 49.04 -14.08
N PRO A 193 19.14 49.17 -14.14
CA PRO A 193 18.42 49.83 -15.24
C PRO A 193 18.89 51.25 -15.50
N HIS A 194 19.16 51.97 -14.42
CA HIS A 194 19.56 53.35 -14.43
C HIS A 194 20.99 53.50 -14.95
N PHE A 195 21.91 52.61 -14.58
CA PHE A 195 23.25 52.62 -15.15
C PHE A 195 23.21 52.49 -16.66
N LEU A 196 22.47 51.51 -17.18
CA LEU A 196 22.40 51.23 -18.60
C LEU A 196 21.69 52.35 -19.39
N LEU A 197 20.59 52.90 -18.84
CA LEU A 197 19.93 54.08 -19.40
C LEU A 197 20.81 55.34 -19.37
N ASN A 198 21.61 55.52 -18.31
CA ASN A 198 22.54 56.63 -18.20
C ASN A 198 23.67 56.51 -19.21
N THR A 199 24.21 55.31 -19.41
CA THR A 199 25.23 55.06 -20.44
C THR A 199 24.67 55.36 -21.83
N LEU A 200 23.47 54.87 -22.17
CA LEU A 200 22.86 55.12 -23.48
C LEU A 200 22.53 56.61 -23.69
N THR A 201 22.01 57.28 -22.67
CA THR A 201 21.70 58.72 -22.74
C THR A 201 22.99 59.55 -22.86
N TYR A 202 24.04 59.17 -22.14
CA TYR A 202 25.36 59.80 -22.25
C TYR A 202 25.94 59.63 -23.66
N ILE A 203 25.91 58.42 -24.23
CA ILE A 203 26.38 58.16 -25.60
C ILE A 203 25.58 58.99 -26.60
N SER A 204 24.24 58.97 -26.55
CA SER A 204 23.39 59.76 -27.46
C SER A 204 23.72 61.26 -27.38
N ASN A 205 23.84 61.83 -26.19
CA ASN A 205 24.17 63.25 -26.01
C ASN A 205 25.57 63.62 -26.52
N ASN A 206 26.55 62.72 -26.39
CA ASN A 206 27.91 62.96 -26.83
C ASN A 206 28.04 62.81 -28.35
N THR A 207 27.40 61.78 -28.93
CA THR A 207 27.36 61.54 -30.38
C THR A 207 26.55 62.61 -31.12
N HIS A 208 25.55 63.23 -30.48
CA HIS A 208 24.75 64.29 -31.09
C HIS A 208 25.59 65.51 -31.54
N LYS A 209 26.77 65.71 -30.94
CA LYS A 209 27.70 66.77 -31.32
C LYS A 209 28.50 66.48 -32.60
N THR A 210 28.61 65.20 -32.97
CA THR A 210 29.45 64.73 -34.10
C THR A 210 28.61 64.14 -35.24
N ASP A 211 27.60 63.34 -34.91
CA ASP A 211 26.67 62.72 -35.86
C ASP A 211 25.24 62.71 -35.27
N PRO A 212 24.38 63.65 -35.68
CA PRO A 212 23.00 63.73 -35.21
C PRO A 212 22.14 62.51 -35.59
N ARG A 213 22.41 61.85 -36.72
CA ARG A 213 21.62 60.72 -37.19
C ARG A 213 21.92 59.46 -36.37
N GLU A 214 23.19 59.22 -36.06
CA GLU A 214 23.57 58.10 -35.17
C GLU A 214 23.11 58.33 -33.72
N ALA A 215 23.15 59.58 -33.24
CA ALA A 215 22.64 59.94 -31.92
C ALA A 215 21.15 59.68 -31.74
N GLU A 216 20.36 59.90 -32.79
CA GLU A 216 18.92 59.63 -32.84
C GLU A 216 18.64 58.12 -32.72
N ALA A 217 19.43 57.27 -33.38
CA ALA A 217 19.30 55.81 -33.26
C ALA A 217 19.56 55.31 -31.82
N VAL A 218 20.58 55.85 -31.15
CA VAL A 218 20.87 55.53 -29.73
C VAL A 218 19.79 56.07 -28.80
N TRP A 219 19.19 57.22 -29.14
CA TRP A 219 18.04 57.78 -28.41
C TRP A 219 16.80 56.89 -28.52
N TYR A 220 16.45 56.42 -29.72
CA TYR A 220 15.36 55.45 -29.92
C TYR A 220 15.61 54.15 -29.17
N LEU A 221 16.86 53.64 -29.17
CA LEU A 221 17.25 52.46 -28.39
C LEU A 221 17.04 52.66 -26.89
N SER A 222 17.39 53.85 -26.36
CA SER A 222 17.16 54.22 -24.96
C SER A 222 15.66 54.31 -24.62
N LYS A 223 14.82 54.80 -25.54
CA LYS A 223 13.36 54.86 -25.42
C LYS A 223 12.73 53.45 -25.43
N LEU A 224 13.21 52.58 -26.32
CA LEU A 224 12.83 51.17 -26.41
C LEU A 224 13.21 50.39 -25.14
N MET A 225 14.41 50.63 -24.58
CA MET A 225 14.86 49.98 -23.35
C MET A 225 14.00 50.39 -22.15
N ARG A 226 13.65 51.68 -22.05
CA ARG A 226 12.69 52.20 -21.05
C ARG A 226 11.34 51.49 -21.14
N TYR A 227 10.81 51.37 -22.35
CA TYR A 227 9.55 50.69 -22.61
C TYR A 227 9.58 49.20 -22.27
N ALA A 228 10.67 48.51 -22.63
CA ALA A 228 10.84 47.09 -22.34
C ALA A 228 10.84 46.81 -20.82
N MET A 229 11.49 47.66 -20.03
CA MET A 229 11.54 47.53 -18.57
C MET A 229 10.20 47.86 -17.89
N GLU A 230 9.45 48.84 -18.40
CA GLU A 230 8.08 49.12 -17.93
C GLU A 230 7.11 47.98 -18.25
N CYS A 231 7.32 47.25 -19.34
CA CYS A 231 6.52 46.07 -19.69
C CYS A 231 6.82 44.87 -18.76
N GLU A 232 8.05 44.73 -18.27
CA GLU A 232 8.46 43.64 -17.39
C GLU A 232 7.93 43.80 -15.94
N HIS A 233 7.63 45.03 -15.53
CA HIS A 233 7.03 45.36 -14.22
C HIS A 233 5.50 45.55 -14.27
N GLY A 234 4.88 45.30 -15.43
CA GLY A 234 3.43 45.41 -15.63
C GLY A 234 2.67 44.11 -15.30
N PRO A 235 1.34 44.16 -15.13
CA PRO A 235 0.53 42.97 -14.88
C PRO A 235 0.72 41.92 -16.00
N GLU A 236 0.87 40.66 -15.60
CA GLU A 236 1.20 39.47 -16.43
C GLU A 236 0.26 39.26 -17.63
N ILE A 237 -0.90 39.92 -17.63
CA ILE A 237 -1.91 39.91 -18.69
C ILE A 237 -2.26 41.36 -19.08
N MET A 238 -1.69 41.84 -20.18
CA MET A 238 -2.07 43.12 -20.79
C MET A 238 -2.78 42.86 -22.14
N PRO A 239 -4.00 43.41 -22.38
CA PRO A 239 -4.70 43.28 -23.65
C PRO A 239 -3.86 43.78 -24.83
N LEU A 240 -3.83 43.03 -25.93
CA LEU A 240 -3.05 43.32 -27.15
C LEU A 240 -3.29 44.73 -27.71
N GLU A 241 -4.51 45.24 -27.57
CA GLU A 241 -4.95 46.55 -28.02
C GLU A 241 -4.28 47.70 -27.23
N LYS A 242 -4.00 47.47 -25.94
CA LYS A 242 -3.26 48.42 -25.09
C LYS A 242 -1.75 48.42 -25.40
N ARG A 243 -1.23 47.28 -25.88
CA ARG A 243 0.17 47.11 -26.29
C ARG A 243 0.45 47.76 -27.65
N SER A 244 -0.44 47.59 -28.64
CA SER A 244 -0.31 48.20 -29.97
C SER A 244 -0.45 49.73 -29.94
N GLY A 245 -1.34 50.27 -29.09
CA GLY A 245 -1.50 51.71 -28.88
C GLY A 245 -0.24 52.39 -28.33
N ARG A 246 0.49 51.75 -27.40
CA ARG A 246 1.74 52.31 -26.83
C ARG A 246 2.93 52.28 -27.78
N LEU A 247 2.99 51.30 -28.68
CA LEU A 247 4.04 51.26 -29.70
C LEU A 247 3.89 52.41 -30.71
N LYS A 248 2.65 52.79 -31.05
CA LYS A 248 2.38 53.95 -31.92
C LYS A 248 2.82 55.28 -31.32
N THR A 249 2.75 55.47 -30.00
CA THR A 249 3.26 56.68 -29.32
C THR A 249 4.78 56.72 -29.18
N LEU A 250 5.49 55.61 -29.42
CA LEU A 250 6.95 55.59 -29.41
C LEU A 250 7.57 55.90 -30.78
N CYS A 251 6.87 55.53 -31.86
CA CYS A 251 7.25 55.75 -33.27
C CYS A 251 6.81 57.10 -33.87
N ASN A 252 5.97 57.88 -33.16
CA ASN A 252 5.70 59.30 -33.44
C ASN A 252 6.50 60.18 -32.48
#